data_AF-A0AAQ3WT70-F1
#
_entry.id   AF-A0AAQ3WT70-F1
#
_cell.length_a   1.000
_cell.length_b   1.000
_cell.length_c   1.000
_cell.angle_alpha   90.00
_cell.angle_beta   90.00
_cell.angle_gamma   90.00
#
_symmetry.space_group_name_H-M   'P 1'
#
loop_
_entity.id
_entity.type
_entity.pdbx_description
1 polymer ?
#
loop_
_entity_poly.entity_id
_entity_poly.type
_entity_poly.pdbx_seq_one_letter_code
_entity_poly.pdbx_strand_id
1 'polypeptide(L)'
;FSEAPNKKLLTKLYNLEVSEDEIIVSDCGLQDLSITPFLDALRSHKTIAVLDLSHNLLGNQTIERLQHIFASSSHTYGGLTLDLHCNRLGPTALFQICECAILTNRLEVLNLSGNRLTDACSSYLFTILHKSKALYSLNVEQCSITSRTVQKMADALHEGSVLSHLSLGKNNPISSNSMLNLLSKLASLTRFSELSLTGIKLNRLMVDKLCLLAQSSCLSGLLLGGTSIGPVETIRLTKALSCTSQELLRLELSNCGLTTPDFMQICTNLSRINILDLNLGGNSINMEGCDALQGMLVDPQCSIRSLTLDKCNLGLAGIICVIRSLSENGQLEELRMAENTKLVLGRTINFDEDMQEVSTTTEQKQCNNPEPTNDIAPGDIDFENMQVPDSEDEADDDTHRAVSGPHRSCASSLQKNSYSSCQIIQELAEALISAKQLKVLDLSQNGLSEEAIQSLYSAWASVPRGDGMARKHVNKEVVHFSVDGMKCCGLKPCCRRDLQL
;
A
#
# COMPACT_ATOMS: atom_id res chain seq x y z
N PHE A 1 -7.26 -26.79 35.63
CA PHE A 1 -6.94 -25.36 35.79
C PHE A 1 -7.94 -24.57 34.95
N SER A 2 -8.84 -23.82 35.60
CA SER A 2 -9.79 -22.94 34.90
C SER A 2 -9.04 -21.65 34.57
N GLU A 3 -8.61 -21.49 33.34
CA GLU A 3 -8.12 -20.20 32.84
C GLU A 3 -9.23 -19.16 32.99
N ALA A 4 -8.89 -17.92 33.36
CA ALA A 4 -9.90 -16.87 33.50
C ALA A 4 -10.60 -16.64 32.15
N PRO A 5 -11.92 -16.41 32.12
CA PRO A 5 -12.64 -16.24 30.87
C PRO A 5 -12.08 -15.04 30.09
N ASN A 6 -11.87 -15.24 28.79
CA ASN A 6 -11.35 -14.20 27.92
C ASN A 6 -12.38 -13.07 27.80
N LYS A 7 -12.13 -11.96 28.52
CA LYS A 7 -13.05 -10.83 28.56
C LYS A 7 -13.27 -10.19 27.19
N LYS A 8 -12.23 -10.11 26.34
CA LYS A 8 -12.37 -9.56 24.98
C LYS A 8 -13.31 -10.40 24.14
N LEU A 9 -13.15 -11.72 24.19
CA LEU A 9 -14.03 -12.67 23.51
C LEU A 9 -15.48 -12.50 23.97
N LEU A 10 -15.72 -12.49 25.28
CA LEU A 10 -17.07 -12.33 25.83
C LEU A 10 -17.70 -10.98 25.43
N THR A 11 -16.93 -9.89 25.47
CA THR A 11 -17.42 -8.57 25.03
C THR A 11 -17.78 -8.57 23.54
N LYS A 12 -16.96 -9.19 22.69
CA LYS A 12 -17.29 -9.32 21.26
C LYS A 12 -18.56 -10.12 21.04
N LEU A 13 -18.68 -11.27 21.69
CA LEU A 13 -19.87 -12.13 21.55
C LEU A 13 -21.15 -11.47 22.08
N TYR A 14 -21.05 -10.70 23.17
CA TYR A 14 -22.20 -9.98 23.73
C TYR A 14 -22.63 -8.79 22.86
N ASN A 15 -21.67 -8.10 22.23
CA ASN A 15 -21.91 -6.95 21.37
C ASN A 15 -22.07 -7.33 19.88
N LEU A 16 -22.34 -8.60 19.57
CA LEU A 16 -22.72 -8.98 18.21
C LEU A 16 -24.10 -8.39 17.91
N GLU A 17 -24.11 -7.19 17.34
CA GLU A 17 -25.30 -6.54 16.75
C GLU A 17 -25.73 -7.20 15.42
N VAL A 18 -25.09 -8.31 15.06
CA VAL A 18 -25.22 -9.03 13.79
C VAL A 18 -26.15 -10.23 13.96
N SER A 19 -26.54 -10.87 12.85
CA SER A 19 -27.28 -12.14 12.85
C SER A 19 -26.62 -13.19 13.76
N GLU A 20 -27.44 -14.04 14.39
CA GLU A 20 -26.96 -15.16 15.22
C GLU A 20 -26.03 -16.12 14.45
N ASP A 21 -26.11 -16.13 13.11
CA ASP A 21 -25.29 -16.98 12.24
C ASP A 21 -23.90 -16.39 11.91
N GLU A 22 -23.63 -15.15 12.35
CA GLU A 22 -22.38 -14.43 12.10
C GLU A 22 -21.56 -14.28 13.37
N ILE A 23 -20.48 -15.06 13.45
CA ILE A 23 -19.67 -15.16 14.67
C ILE A 23 -18.31 -14.49 14.42
N ILE A 24 -18.16 -13.29 14.97
CA ILE A 24 -16.99 -12.42 14.77
C ILE A 24 -16.19 -12.31 16.06
N VAL A 25 -15.07 -13.04 16.14
CA VAL A 25 -14.19 -13.11 17.33
C VAL A 25 -12.73 -12.83 16.98
N SER A 26 -12.52 -11.89 16.06
CA SER A 26 -11.20 -11.40 15.68
C SER A 26 -10.49 -10.62 16.79
N ASP A 27 -9.15 -10.59 16.78
CA ASP A 27 -8.32 -9.77 17.71
C ASP A 27 -8.66 -9.98 19.20
N CYS A 28 -8.90 -11.24 19.58
CA CYS A 28 -9.22 -11.64 20.95
C CYS A 28 -8.01 -12.22 21.71
N GLY A 29 -6.86 -12.35 21.05
CA GLY A 29 -5.66 -12.97 21.62
C GLY A 29 -5.82 -14.47 21.90
N LEU A 30 -6.69 -15.15 21.15
CA LEU A 30 -7.01 -16.57 21.33
C LEU A 30 -5.84 -17.45 20.90
N GLN A 31 -5.66 -18.56 21.61
CA GLN A 31 -4.69 -19.62 21.32
C GLN A 31 -5.42 -20.97 21.25
N ASP A 32 -4.78 -22.01 20.73
CA ASP A 32 -5.38 -23.34 20.56
C ASP A 32 -5.99 -23.92 21.84
N LEU A 33 -5.39 -23.62 23.00
CA LEU A 33 -5.93 -24.05 24.29
C LEU A 33 -7.08 -23.15 24.76
N SER A 34 -6.89 -21.82 24.73
CA SER A 34 -7.84 -20.86 25.30
C SER A 34 -9.12 -20.68 24.48
N ILE A 35 -9.11 -21.06 23.19
CA ILE A 35 -10.32 -21.06 22.35
C ILE A 35 -11.24 -22.25 22.62
N THR A 36 -10.76 -23.30 23.30
CA THR A 36 -11.50 -24.57 23.48
C THR A 36 -12.93 -24.39 24.02
N PRO A 37 -13.18 -23.60 25.09
CA PRO A 37 -14.54 -23.42 25.60
C PRO A 37 -15.49 -22.79 24.58
N PHE A 38 -14.97 -21.91 23.72
CA PHE A 38 -15.73 -21.31 22.63
C PHE A 38 -16.02 -22.32 21.52
N LEU A 39 -15.06 -23.17 21.15
CA LEU A 39 -15.29 -24.25 20.20
C LEU A 39 -16.32 -25.26 20.72
N ASP A 40 -16.30 -25.57 22.01
CA ASP A 40 -17.30 -26.44 22.64
C ASP A 40 -18.71 -25.80 22.61
N ALA A 41 -18.80 -24.48 22.82
CA ALA A 41 -20.05 -23.75 22.64
C ALA A 41 -20.52 -23.75 21.18
N LEU A 42 -19.60 -23.58 20.22
CA LEU A 42 -19.89 -23.64 18.78
C LEU A 42 -20.47 -24.99 18.34
N ARG A 43 -20.09 -26.10 18.99
CA ARG A 43 -20.68 -27.41 18.71
C ARG A 43 -22.19 -27.45 18.96
N SER A 44 -22.69 -26.64 19.89
CA SER A 44 -24.12 -26.54 20.19
C SER A 44 -24.84 -25.55 19.28
N HIS A 45 -24.09 -24.79 18.48
CA HIS A 45 -24.64 -23.80 17.56
C HIS A 45 -25.21 -24.49 16.32
N LYS A 46 -26.42 -24.09 15.90
CA LYS A 46 -27.17 -24.80 14.86
C LYS A 46 -26.77 -24.39 13.45
N THR A 47 -26.42 -23.13 13.26
CA THR A 47 -26.23 -22.49 11.94
C THR A 47 -25.04 -21.56 12.01
N ILE A 48 -24.07 -21.68 11.09
CA ILE A 48 -22.89 -20.81 11.06
C ILE A 48 -22.71 -20.41 9.61
N ALA A 49 -23.01 -19.16 9.27
CA ALA A 49 -22.84 -18.59 7.94
C ALA A 49 -21.51 -17.84 7.83
N VAL A 50 -21.12 -17.12 8.89
CA VAL A 50 -19.85 -16.38 8.95
C VAL A 50 -19.10 -16.77 10.21
N LEU A 51 -17.82 -17.13 10.06
CA LEU A 51 -16.92 -17.38 11.17
C LEU A 51 -15.62 -16.60 10.95
N ASP A 52 -15.44 -15.52 11.70
CA ASP A 52 -14.22 -14.70 11.72
C ASP A 52 -13.41 -14.98 12.99
N LEU A 53 -12.30 -15.69 12.81
CA LEU A 53 -11.29 -15.97 13.84
C LEU A 53 -9.98 -15.21 13.61
N SER A 54 -9.99 -14.17 12.78
CA SER A 54 -8.79 -13.48 12.34
C SER A 54 -8.03 -12.74 13.45
N HIS A 55 -6.76 -12.42 13.20
CA HIS A 55 -5.92 -11.68 14.15
C HIS A 55 -5.83 -12.34 15.53
N ASN A 56 -5.71 -13.66 15.58
CA ASN A 56 -5.49 -14.42 16.80
C ASN A 56 -4.15 -15.20 16.70
N LEU A 57 -3.88 -16.09 17.66
CA LEU A 57 -2.68 -16.92 17.71
C LEU A 57 -3.02 -18.41 17.50
N LEU A 58 -4.02 -18.69 16.66
CA LEU A 58 -4.56 -20.03 16.44
C LEU A 58 -3.64 -20.85 15.52
N GLY A 59 -3.44 -22.11 15.88
CA GLY A 59 -2.70 -23.10 15.12
C GLY A 59 -3.62 -24.17 14.52
N ASN A 60 -3.00 -25.22 13.99
CA ASN A 60 -3.71 -26.27 13.25
C ASN A 60 -4.71 -27.06 14.12
N GLN A 61 -4.47 -27.16 15.43
CA GLN A 61 -5.35 -27.88 16.37
C GLN A 61 -6.74 -27.25 16.45
N THR A 62 -6.82 -25.91 16.33
CA THR A 62 -8.11 -25.23 16.26
C THR A 62 -8.90 -25.64 15.02
N ILE A 63 -8.24 -25.75 13.86
CA ILE A 63 -8.90 -26.12 12.61
C ILE A 63 -9.32 -27.60 12.60
N GLU A 64 -8.54 -28.49 13.23
CA GLU A 64 -8.94 -29.88 13.46
C GLU A 64 -10.22 -29.96 14.32
N ARG A 65 -10.32 -29.17 15.40
CA ARG A 65 -11.55 -29.11 16.19
C ARG A 65 -12.73 -28.52 15.43
N LEU A 66 -12.51 -27.48 14.62
CA LEU A 66 -13.54 -26.94 13.74
C LEU A 66 -14.01 -28.00 12.73
N GLN A 67 -13.09 -28.74 12.11
CA GLN A 67 -13.44 -29.84 11.22
C GLN A 67 -14.37 -30.84 11.93
N HIS A 68 -14.09 -31.24 13.17
CA HIS A 68 -14.99 -32.10 13.94
C HIS A 68 -16.35 -31.46 14.24
N ILE A 69 -16.39 -30.16 14.54
CA ILE A 69 -17.64 -29.42 14.76
C ILE A 69 -18.49 -29.41 13.49
N PHE A 70 -17.92 -29.03 12.35
CA PHE A 70 -18.65 -29.02 11.08
C PHE A 70 -19.05 -30.43 10.64
N ALA A 71 -18.18 -31.43 10.83
CA ALA A 71 -18.48 -32.83 10.49
C ALA A 71 -19.63 -33.42 11.33
N SER A 72 -19.82 -32.95 12.56
CA SER A 72 -20.92 -33.36 13.44
C SER A 72 -22.16 -32.45 13.35
N SER A 73 -22.07 -31.34 12.62
CA SER A 73 -23.18 -30.41 12.46
C SER A 73 -24.27 -30.99 11.55
N SER A 74 -25.54 -30.74 11.90
CA SER A 74 -26.68 -31.05 11.02
C SER A 74 -26.87 -30.04 9.89
N HIS A 75 -26.12 -28.93 9.91
CA HIS A 75 -26.27 -27.83 8.98
C HIS A 75 -25.30 -27.95 7.80
N THR A 76 -25.79 -28.60 6.75
CA THR A 76 -25.04 -28.94 5.54
C THR A 76 -25.34 -28.02 4.35
N TYR A 77 -26.17 -27.01 4.53
CA TYR A 77 -26.63 -26.09 3.48
C TYR A 77 -26.27 -24.63 3.82
N GLY A 78 -26.38 -23.73 2.85
CA GLY A 78 -26.03 -22.32 3.03
C GLY A 78 -24.52 -22.05 2.92
N GLY A 79 -24.19 -20.86 2.43
CA GLY A 79 -22.82 -20.40 2.28
C GLY A 79 -22.06 -20.34 3.60
N LEU A 80 -20.74 -20.47 3.52
CA LEU A 80 -19.82 -20.28 4.63
C LEU A 80 -18.73 -19.30 4.24
N THR A 81 -18.66 -18.19 4.98
CA THR A 81 -17.50 -17.30 5.02
C THR A 81 -16.62 -17.71 6.18
N LEU A 82 -15.40 -18.12 5.87
CA LEU A 82 -14.40 -18.52 6.85
C LEU A 82 -13.21 -17.57 6.78
N ASP A 83 -13.10 -16.70 7.77
CA ASP A 83 -11.96 -15.78 7.90
C ASP A 83 -11.00 -16.26 9.01
N LEU A 84 -9.79 -16.63 8.59
CA LEU A 84 -8.72 -17.18 9.42
C LEU A 84 -7.43 -16.35 9.30
N HIS A 85 -7.49 -15.15 8.74
CA HIS A 85 -6.27 -14.39 8.44
C HIS A 85 -5.50 -13.95 9.70
N CYS A 86 -4.20 -13.69 9.55
CA CYS A 86 -3.30 -13.29 10.63
C CYS A 86 -3.36 -14.23 11.86
N ASN A 87 -3.17 -15.52 11.63
CA ASN A 87 -3.04 -16.56 12.66
C ASN A 87 -1.70 -17.31 12.52
N ARG A 88 -1.54 -18.43 13.24
CA ARG A 88 -0.36 -19.31 13.18
C ARG A 88 -0.66 -20.61 12.42
N LEU A 89 -1.51 -20.55 11.41
CA LEU A 89 -1.90 -21.72 10.64
C LEU A 89 -0.77 -22.17 9.72
N GLY A 90 -0.59 -23.50 9.65
CA GLY A 90 0.29 -24.18 8.71
C GLY A 90 -0.50 -24.95 7.65
N PRO A 91 0.19 -25.70 6.77
CA PRO A 91 -0.46 -26.44 5.67
C PRO A 91 -1.46 -27.50 6.17
N THR A 92 -1.24 -28.06 7.36
CA THR A 92 -2.16 -29.04 7.97
C THR A 92 -3.54 -28.45 8.24
N ALA A 93 -3.68 -27.14 8.45
CA ALA A 93 -5.00 -26.51 8.55
C ALA A 93 -5.84 -26.73 7.29
N LEU A 94 -5.25 -26.57 6.10
CA LEU A 94 -5.96 -26.77 4.84
C LEU A 94 -6.25 -28.25 4.57
N PHE A 95 -5.39 -29.15 5.05
CA PHE A 95 -5.69 -30.59 5.06
C PHE A 95 -6.99 -30.86 5.83
N GLN A 96 -7.13 -30.32 7.04
CA GLN A 96 -8.37 -30.51 7.83
C GLN A 96 -9.60 -29.92 7.15
N ILE A 97 -9.46 -28.76 6.48
CA ILE A 97 -10.55 -28.21 5.66
C ILE A 97 -10.94 -29.17 4.54
N CYS A 98 -9.96 -29.75 3.83
CA CYS A 98 -10.20 -30.70 2.74
C CYS A 98 -10.86 -32.00 3.18
N GLU A 99 -10.53 -32.49 4.39
CA GLU A 99 -11.10 -33.72 4.95
C GLU A 99 -12.54 -33.54 5.44
N CYS A 100 -13.08 -32.32 5.46
CA CYS A 100 -14.48 -32.05 5.78
C CYS A 100 -15.28 -31.71 4.52
N ALA A 101 -16.13 -32.65 4.09
CA ALA A 101 -17.03 -32.44 2.95
C ALA A 101 -18.00 -31.26 3.17
N ILE A 102 -18.44 -31.05 4.42
CA ILE A 102 -19.37 -29.94 4.75
C ILE A 102 -18.67 -28.58 4.56
N LEU A 103 -17.42 -28.44 5.02
CA LEU A 103 -16.64 -27.22 4.80
C LEU A 103 -16.45 -26.98 3.30
N THR A 104 -15.87 -27.94 2.58
CA THR A 104 -15.58 -27.78 1.14
C THR A 104 -16.82 -27.52 0.28
N ASN A 105 -18.00 -28.07 0.62
CA ASN A 105 -19.22 -27.82 -0.12
C ASN A 105 -19.85 -26.45 0.15
N ARG A 106 -19.66 -25.91 1.36
CA ARG A 106 -20.29 -24.65 1.80
C ARG A 106 -19.40 -23.43 1.62
N LEU A 107 -18.08 -23.61 1.54
CA LEU A 107 -17.12 -22.51 1.45
C LEU A 107 -17.39 -21.61 0.24
N GLU A 108 -17.74 -20.36 0.53
CA GLU A 108 -17.97 -19.28 -0.43
C GLU A 108 -16.82 -18.26 -0.40
N VAL A 109 -16.33 -17.97 0.81
CA VAL A 109 -15.21 -17.07 1.07
C VAL A 109 -14.23 -17.75 2.00
N LEU A 110 -12.97 -17.80 1.59
CA LEU A 110 -11.88 -18.31 2.41
C LEU A 110 -10.74 -17.30 2.48
N ASN A 111 -10.52 -16.72 3.66
CA ASN A 111 -9.41 -15.80 3.91
C ASN A 111 -8.36 -16.47 4.81
N LEU A 112 -7.18 -16.72 4.24
CA LEU A 112 -6.04 -17.35 4.90
C LEU A 112 -4.84 -16.42 5.02
N SER A 113 -4.97 -15.16 4.63
CA SER A 113 -3.83 -14.24 4.49
C SER A 113 -3.02 -14.11 5.78
N GLY A 114 -1.71 -13.88 5.65
CA GLY A 114 -0.81 -13.72 6.81
C GLY A 114 -0.57 -14.97 7.65
N ASN A 115 -0.89 -16.18 7.15
CA ASN A 115 -0.55 -17.46 7.78
C ASN A 115 0.64 -18.13 7.09
N ARG A 116 1.47 -18.90 7.80
CA ARG A 116 2.65 -19.55 7.22
C ARG A 116 2.30 -20.92 6.59
N LEU A 117 1.61 -20.91 5.46
CA LEU A 117 1.16 -22.14 4.79
C LEU A 117 2.28 -22.88 4.04
N THR A 118 3.19 -22.16 3.38
CA THR A 118 4.26 -22.72 2.53
C THR A 118 3.75 -23.56 1.35
N ASP A 119 4.63 -24.02 0.46
CA ASP A 119 4.22 -24.85 -0.68
C ASP A 119 3.66 -26.24 -0.30
N ALA A 120 3.82 -26.67 0.95
CA ALA A 120 3.19 -27.88 1.46
C ALA A 120 1.65 -27.82 1.37
N CYS A 121 1.05 -26.64 1.23
CA CYS A 121 -0.39 -26.49 1.04
C CYS A 121 -0.89 -26.66 -0.41
N SER A 122 0.02 -26.82 -1.38
CA SER A 122 -0.32 -26.79 -2.82
C SER A 122 -1.44 -27.75 -3.22
N SER A 123 -1.39 -29.01 -2.76
CA SER A 123 -2.41 -30.03 -3.06
C SER A 123 -3.75 -29.74 -2.40
N TYR A 124 -3.73 -29.12 -1.22
CA TYR A 124 -4.94 -28.76 -0.49
C TYR A 124 -5.62 -27.54 -1.13
N LEU A 125 -4.88 -26.52 -1.53
CA LEU A 125 -5.43 -25.41 -2.31
C LEU A 125 -5.98 -25.86 -3.67
N PHE A 126 -5.29 -26.79 -4.34
CA PHE A 126 -5.84 -27.44 -5.54
C PHE A 126 -7.19 -28.09 -5.24
N THR A 127 -7.26 -28.88 -4.17
CA THR A 127 -8.48 -29.59 -3.78
C THR A 127 -9.62 -28.64 -3.42
N ILE A 128 -9.33 -27.58 -2.68
CA ILE A 128 -10.29 -26.54 -2.30
C ILE A 128 -10.84 -25.85 -3.55
N LEU A 129 -9.98 -25.37 -4.45
CA LEU A 129 -10.41 -24.71 -5.70
C LEU A 129 -11.18 -25.65 -6.63
N HIS A 130 -10.83 -26.93 -6.65
CA HIS A 130 -11.46 -27.91 -7.54
C HIS A 130 -12.79 -28.45 -7.00
N LYS A 131 -12.92 -28.68 -5.69
CA LYS A 131 -14.12 -29.26 -5.06
C LYS A 131 -15.14 -28.21 -4.61
N SER A 132 -14.70 -27.01 -4.21
CA SER A 132 -15.58 -26.01 -3.62
C SER A 132 -16.34 -25.26 -4.70
N LYS A 133 -17.54 -25.75 -5.03
CA LYS A 133 -18.37 -25.22 -6.13
C LYS A 133 -18.95 -23.83 -5.88
N ALA A 134 -18.95 -23.38 -4.63
CA ALA A 134 -19.47 -22.08 -4.22
C ALA A 134 -18.35 -21.04 -3.94
N LEU A 135 -17.08 -21.45 -3.95
CA LEU A 135 -15.95 -20.61 -3.55
C LEU A 135 -15.70 -19.49 -4.57
N TYR A 136 -16.24 -18.31 -4.30
CA TYR A 136 -16.10 -17.14 -5.15
C TYR A 136 -14.98 -16.21 -4.70
N SER A 137 -14.51 -16.31 -3.44
CA SER A 137 -13.42 -15.47 -2.93
C SER A 137 -12.35 -16.29 -2.20
N LEU A 138 -11.09 -16.15 -2.64
CA LEU A 138 -9.93 -16.76 -2.00
C LEU A 138 -8.85 -15.71 -1.76
N ASN A 139 -8.42 -15.58 -0.50
CA ASN A 139 -7.29 -14.75 -0.12
C ASN A 139 -6.17 -15.59 0.51
N VAL A 140 -5.02 -15.61 -0.15
CA VAL A 140 -3.78 -16.27 0.29
C VAL A 140 -2.58 -15.31 0.26
N GLU A 141 -2.83 -14.01 0.44
CA GLU A 141 -1.78 -13.00 0.55
C GLU A 141 -0.84 -13.29 1.73
N GLN A 142 0.47 -13.10 1.53
CA GLN A 142 1.48 -13.27 2.58
C GLN A 142 1.44 -14.67 3.23
N CYS A 143 1.18 -15.72 2.43
CA CYS A 143 1.09 -17.10 2.91
C CYS A 143 2.39 -17.91 2.82
N SER A 144 3.49 -17.25 2.44
CA SER A 144 4.79 -17.89 2.13
C SER A 144 4.68 -18.94 1.02
N ILE A 145 3.77 -18.75 0.06
CA ILE A 145 3.62 -19.65 -1.10
C ILE A 145 4.52 -19.21 -2.25
N THR A 146 4.93 -20.15 -3.10
CA THR A 146 5.78 -19.86 -4.27
C THR A 146 5.09 -20.22 -5.58
N SER A 147 5.82 -20.05 -6.68
CA SER A 147 5.48 -20.54 -8.03
C SER A 147 4.87 -21.95 -8.07
N ARG A 148 5.31 -22.86 -7.19
CA ARG A 148 4.79 -24.24 -7.15
C ARG A 148 3.31 -24.26 -6.77
N THR A 149 2.94 -23.54 -5.71
CA THR A 149 1.55 -23.43 -5.28
C THR A 149 0.73 -22.67 -6.31
N VAL A 150 1.24 -21.55 -6.83
CA VAL A 150 0.53 -20.74 -7.85
C VAL A 150 0.23 -21.57 -9.10
N GLN A 151 1.19 -22.38 -9.56
CA GLN A 151 0.95 -23.30 -10.69
C GLN A 151 -0.14 -24.32 -10.35
N LYS A 152 -0.13 -24.90 -9.15
CA LYS A 152 -1.17 -25.84 -8.73
C LYS A 152 -2.54 -25.19 -8.61
N MET A 153 -2.62 -23.94 -8.18
CA MET A 153 -3.87 -23.18 -8.20
C MET A 153 -4.36 -22.98 -9.65
N ALA A 154 -3.47 -22.62 -10.58
CA ALA A 154 -3.82 -22.51 -11.99
C ALA A 154 -4.32 -23.84 -12.59
N ASP A 155 -3.69 -24.97 -12.23
CA ASP A 155 -4.10 -26.30 -12.68
C ASP A 155 -5.49 -26.70 -12.14
N ALA A 156 -5.87 -26.21 -10.96
CA ALA A 156 -7.16 -26.50 -10.33
C ALA A 156 -8.33 -25.75 -10.97
N LEU A 157 -8.06 -24.58 -11.56
CA LEU A 157 -9.07 -23.73 -12.19
C LEU A 157 -9.52 -24.29 -13.55
N HIS A 158 -10.83 -24.35 -13.75
CA HIS A 158 -11.47 -24.78 -14.98
C HIS A 158 -12.69 -23.89 -15.28
N GLU A 159 -13.31 -24.05 -16.45
CA GLU A 159 -14.41 -23.19 -16.92
C GLU A 159 -15.65 -23.16 -15.99
N GLY A 160 -15.79 -24.18 -15.15
CA GLY A 160 -16.87 -24.27 -14.16
C GLY A 160 -16.53 -23.66 -12.79
N SER A 161 -15.32 -23.14 -12.60
CA SER A 161 -14.93 -22.47 -11.37
C SER A 161 -15.69 -21.15 -11.22
N VAL A 162 -16.28 -20.92 -10.05
CA VAL A 162 -17.06 -19.70 -9.74
C VAL A 162 -16.23 -18.57 -9.13
N LEU A 163 -14.91 -18.74 -9.06
CA LEU A 163 -13.99 -17.80 -8.44
C LEU A 163 -14.11 -16.43 -9.09
N SER A 164 -14.44 -15.42 -8.29
CA SER A 164 -14.57 -14.02 -8.74
C SER A 164 -13.50 -13.10 -8.14
N HIS A 165 -13.00 -13.42 -6.94
CA HIS A 165 -11.97 -12.65 -6.23
C HIS A 165 -10.78 -13.54 -5.90
N LEU A 166 -9.58 -13.10 -6.26
CA LEU A 166 -8.34 -13.77 -5.90
C LEU A 166 -7.29 -12.78 -5.40
N SER A 167 -6.79 -13.02 -4.19
CA SER A 167 -5.68 -12.26 -3.61
C SER A 167 -4.47 -13.16 -3.38
N LEU A 168 -3.35 -12.82 -4.04
CA LEU A 168 -2.10 -13.57 -4.02
C LEU A 168 -0.90 -12.75 -3.53
N GLY A 169 -1.12 -11.49 -3.17
CA GLY A 169 -0.06 -10.51 -2.87
C GLY A 169 0.99 -10.97 -1.87
N LYS A 170 2.12 -10.26 -1.82
CA LYS A 170 3.22 -10.42 -0.85
C LYS A 170 3.74 -11.86 -0.72
N ASN A 171 3.60 -12.66 -1.78
CA ASN A 171 4.18 -13.98 -1.89
C ASN A 171 5.36 -13.95 -2.87
N ASN A 172 6.46 -14.57 -2.49
CA ASN A 172 7.72 -14.52 -3.24
C ASN A 172 8.54 -15.79 -2.94
N PRO A 173 9.17 -16.44 -3.94
CA PRO A 173 9.19 -16.10 -5.37
C PRO A 173 8.03 -16.69 -6.17
N ILE A 174 7.48 -15.87 -7.08
CA ILE A 174 6.53 -16.31 -8.11
C ILE A 174 7.13 -16.05 -9.50
N SER A 175 7.27 -17.12 -10.27
CA SER A 175 7.87 -17.09 -11.60
C SER A 175 6.87 -16.60 -12.65
N SER A 176 7.40 -16.01 -13.72
CA SER A 176 6.64 -15.59 -14.92
C SER A 176 5.71 -16.67 -15.42
N ASN A 177 6.22 -17.90 -15.62
CA ASN A 177 5.42 -18.98 -16.19
C ASN A 177 4.22 -19.33 -15.31
N SER A 178 4.40 -19.42 -14.00
CA SER A 178 3.30 -19.72 -13.08
C SER A 178 2.23 -18.62 -13.07
N MET A 179 2.65 -17.34 -13.08
CA MET A 179 1.72 -16.22 -13.19
C MET A 179 0.99 -16.18 -14.52
N LEU A 180 1.69 -16.42 -15.64
CA LEU A 180 1.08 -16.43 -16.97
C LEU A 180 0.02 -17.52 -17.11
N ASN A 181 0.28 -18.71 -16.57
CA ASN A 181 -0.68 -19.81 -16.55
C ASN A 181 -1.90 -19.46 -15.70
N LEU A 182 -1.69 -18.90 -14.51
CA LEU A 182 -2.78 -18.46 -13.65
C LEU A 182 -3.63 -17.37 -14.33
N LEU A 183 -3.02 -16.29 -14.82
CA LEU A 183 -3.75 -15.20 -15.48
C LEU A 183 -4.51 -15.67 -16.71
N SER A 184 -3.96 -16.64 -17.46
CA SER A 184 -4.66 -17.27 -18.58
C SER A 184 -5.90 -18.04 -18.13
N LYS A 185 -5.82 -18.74 -16.99
CA LYS A 185 -6.97 -19.43 -16.40
C LYS A 185 -8.02 -18.46 -15.87
N LEU A 186 -7.61 -17.41 -15.16
CA LEU A 186 -8.52 -16.37 -14.67
C LEU A 186 -9.27 -15.68 -15.81
N ALA A 187 -8.58 -15.39 -16.93
CA ALA A 187 -9.19 -14.80 -18.12
C ALA A 187 -10.23 -15.71 -18.80
N SER A 188 -10.22 -17.01 -18.52
CA SER A 188 -11.25 -17.96 -19.02
C SER A 188 -12.48 -18.06 -18.10
N LEU A 189 -12.42 -17.48 -16.90
CA LEU A 189 -13.53 -17.52 -15.95
C LEU A 189 -14.55 -16.42 -16.26
N THR A 190 -15.81 -16.80 -16.37
CA THR A 190 -16.89 -15.87 -16.76
C THR A 190 -17.29 -14.87 -15.67
N ARG A 191 -16.92 -15.14 -14.41
CA ARG A 191 -17.30 -14.33 -13.24
C ARG A 191 -16.13 -13.60 -12.58
N PHE A 192 -14.94 -13.68 -13.16
CA PHE A 192 -13.76 -13.10 -12.53
C PHE A 192 -13.76 -11.57 -12.58
N SER A 193 -13.64 -10.93 -11.42
CA SER A 193 -13.83 -9.49 -11.26
C SER A 193 -12.77 -8.81 -10.41
N GLU A 194 -12.12 -9.50 -9.46
CA GLU A 194 -11.13 -8.87 -8.59
C GLU A 194 -9.82 -9.65 -8.47
N LEU A 195 -8.71 -8.96 -8.70
CA LEU A 195 -7.36 -9.50 -8.59
C LEU A 195 -6.46 -8.60 -7.76
N SER A 196 -5.85 -9.17 -6.72
CA SER A 196 -4.74 -8.54 -5.99
C SER A 196 -3.43 -9.28 -6.21
N LEU A 197 -2.47 -8.57 -6.81
CA LEU A 197 -1.06 -8.97 -6.96
C LEU A 197 -0.11 -8.06 -6.17
N THR A 198 -0.64 -7.35 -5.17
CA THR A 198 0.10 -6.38 -4.36
C THR A 198 1.43 -6.95 -3.88
N GLY A 199 2.55 -6.26 -4.13
CA GLY A 199 3.89 -6.66 -3.70
C GLY A 199 4.53 -7.81 -4.50
N ILE A 200 3.88 -8.32 -5.56
CA ILE A 200 4.49 -9.26 -6.50
C ILE A 200 5.15 -8.47 -7.62
N LYS A 201 6.46 -8.64 -7.81
CA LYS A 201 7.18 -7.96 -8.91
C LYS A 201 6.66 -8.47 -10.26
N LEU A 202 6.14 -7.56 -11.08
CA LEU A 202 5.64 -7.88 -12.42
C LEU A 202 6.67 -7.52 -13.48
N ASN A 203 6.76 -8.37 -14.51
CA ASN A 203 7.53 -8.07 -15.72
C ASN A 203 6.60 -7.86 -16.90
N ARG A 204 7.18 -7.42 -18.02
CA ARG A 204 6.45 -7.12 -19.27
C ARG A 204 5.52 -8.24 -19.73
N LEU A 205 5.96 -9.50 -19.72
CA LEU A 205 5.15 -10.63 -20.17
C LEU A 205 3.92 -10.82 -19.27
N MET A 206 4.08 -10.67 -17.96
CA MET A 206 2.96 -10.73 -17.02
C MET A 206 1.98 -9.58 -17.26
N VAL A 207 2.48 -8.36 -17.51
CA VAL A 207 1.64 -7.20 -17.83
C VAL A 207 0.88 -7.41 -19.14
N ASP A 208 1.50 -7.99 -20.18
CA ASP A 208 0.81 -8.35 -21.43
C ASP A 208 -0.41 -9.23 -21.16
N LYS A 209 -0.26 -10.22 -20.26
CA LYS A 209 -1.36 -11.10 -19.89
C LYS A 209 -2.40 -10.41 -18.99
N LEU A 210 -1.99 -9.48 -18.13
CA LEU A 210 -2.92 -8.63 -17.36
C LEU A 210 -3.75 -7.72 -18.27
N CYS A 211 -3.16 -7.16 -19.33
CA CYS A 211 -3.90 -6.40 -20.33
C CYS A 211 -4.98 -7.25 -21.00
N LEU A 212 -4.66 -8.50 -21.34
CA LEU A 212 -5.66 -9.43 -21.88
C LEU A 212 -6.77 -9.75 -20.87
N LEU A 213 -6.42 -9.96 -19.60
CA LEU A 213 -7.40 -10.19 -18.53
C LEU A 213 -8.34 -9.00 -18.37
N ALA A 214 -7.79 -7.78 -18.35
CA ALA A 214 -8.54 -6.54 -18.28
C ALA A 214 -9.50 -6.36 -19.47
N GLN A 215 -9.11 -6.83 -20.66
CA GLN A 215 -9.93 -6.76 -21.86
C GLN A 215 -11.00 -7.86 -21.93
N SER A 216 -10.76 -9.03 -21.35
CA SER A 216 -11.66 -10.18 -21.43
C SER A 216 -12.66 -10.30 -20.27
N SER A 217 -12.37 -9.66 -19.14
CA SER A 217 -13.11 -9.86 -17.88
C SER A 217 -13.65 -8.54 -17.37
N CYS A 218 -14.86 -8.51 -16.80
CA CYS A 218 -15.44 -7.32 -16.21
C CYS A 218 -14.83 -7.05 -14.82
N LEU A 219 -13.66 -6.42 -14.79
CA LEU A 219 -12.94 -6.20 -13.54
C LEU A 219 -13.60 -5.08 -12.73
N SER A 220 -13.93 -5.40 -11.47
CA SER A 220 -14.36 -4.43 -10.45
C SER A 220 -13.18 -3.98 -9.58
N GLY A 221 -12.12 -4.77 -9.47
CA GLY A 221 -10.97 -4.44 -8.63
C GLY A 221 -9.65 -4.96 -9.20
N LEU A 222 -8.66 -4.08 -9.34
CA LEU A 222 -7.30 -4.44 -9.74
C LEU A 222 -6.27 -3.80 -8.80
N LEU A 223 -5.66 -4.63 -7.95
CA LEU A 223 -4.73 -4.19 -6.91
C LEU A 223 -3.30 -4.61 -7.24
N LEU A 224 -2.48 -3.63 -7.62
CA LEU A 224 -1.11 -3.80 -8.11
C LEU A 224 -0.10 -2.99 -7.29
N GLY A 225 -0.45 -2.59 -6.07
CA GLY A 225 0.44 -1.80 -5.23
C GLY A 225 1.79 -2.49 -5.01
N GLY A 226 2.91 -1.80 -5.15
CA GLY A 226 4.25 -2.35 -4.92
C GLY A 226 4.70 -3.42 -5.92
N THR A 227 4.10 -3.46 -7.12
CA THR A 227 4.45 -4.44 -8.17
C THR A 227 5.64 -4.01 -9.05
N SER A 228 6.11 -2.76 -8.89
CA SER A 228 7.21 -2.17 -9.67
C SER A 228 7.04 -2.30 -11.20
N ILE A 229 5.80 -2.20 -11.70
CA ILE A 229 5.48 -2.27 -13.13
C ILE A 229 6.19 -1.18 -13.96
N GLY A 230 6.47 -0.02 -13.35
CA GLY A 230 7.04 1.13 -14.03
C GLY A 230 6.04 1.87 -14.93
N PRO A 231 6.40 3.06 -15.42
CA PRO A 231 5.47 3.94 -16.12
C PRO A 231 5.03 3.40 -17.48
N VAL A 232 5.97 2.87 -18.27
CA VAL A 232 5.71 2.34 -19.63
C VAL A 232 4.66 1.23 -19.61
N GLU A 233 4.81 0.24 -18.72
CA GLU A 233 3.87 -0.87 -18.63
C GLU A 233 2.55 -0.44 -18.00
N THR A 234 2.55 0.56 -17.10
CA THR A 234 1.32 1.19 -16.57
C THR A 234 0.53 1.89 -17.66
N ILE A 235 1.18 2.59 -18.59
CA ILE A 235 0.51 3.19 -19.75
C ILE A 235 -0.20 2.11 -20.57
N ARG A 236 0.46 0.97 -20.81
CA ARG A 236 -0.14 -0.14 -21.57
C ARG A 236 -1.35 -0.73 -20.86
N LEU A 237 -1.25 -0.94 -19.55
CA LEU A 237 -2.34 -1.47 -18.74
C LEU A 237 -3.53 -0.50 -18.68
N THR A 238 -3.30 0.77 -18.37
CA THR A 238 -4.36 1.80 -18.33
C THR A 238 -4.97 2.03 -19.71
N LYS A 239 -4.19 1.92 -20.78
CA LYS A 239 -4.73 1.91 -22.15
C LYS A 239 -5.65 0.71 -22.39
N ALA A 240 -5.27 -0.48 -21.95
CA ALA A 240 -6.11 -1.67 -22.08
C ALA A 240 -7.43 -1.52 -21.30
N LEU A 241 -7.38 -0.99 -20.08
CA LEU A 241 -8.55 -0.71 -19.25
C LEU A 241 -9.45 0.38 -19.84
N SER A 242 -8.89 1.47 -20.39
CA SER A 242 -9.69 2.54 -21.03
C SER A 242 -10.38 2.11 -22.33
N CYS A 243 -9.97 0.99 -22.93
CA CYS A 243 -10.65 0.42 -24.09
C CYS A 243 -11.89 -0.43 -23.71
N THR A 244 -12.13 -0.66 -22.42
CA THR A 244 -13.29 -1.42 -21.96
C THR A 244 -14.33 -0.49 -21.33
N SER A 245 -15.61 -0.75 -21.58
CA SER A 245 -16.73 0.01 -20.96
C SER A 245 -17.03 -0.53 -19.56
N GLN A 246 -15.98 -0.77 -18.75
CA GLN A 246 -16.10 -1.40 -17.45
C GLN A 246 -16.20 -0.35 -16.34
N GLU A 247 -17.03 -0.63 -15.33
CA GLU A 247 -17.04 0.07 -14.06
C GLU A 247 -15.97 -0.56 -13.15
N LEU A 248 -14.76 0.02 -13.17
CA LEU A 248 -13.66 -0.44 -12.33
C LEU A 248 -13.76 0.23 -10.96
N LEU A 249 -14.45 -0.40 -10.02
CA LEU A 249 -14.70 0.18 -8.70
C LEU A 249 -13.41 0.58 -7.96
N ARG A 250 -12.35 -0.24 -8.04
CA ARG A 250 -11.08 -0.01 -7.36
C ARG A 250 -9.85 -0.25 -8.24
N LEU A 251 -8.98 0.75 -8.33
CA LEU A 251 -7.66 0.63 -8.97
C LEU A 251 -6.57 1.08 -8.00
N GLU A 252 -5.68 0.16 -7.67
CA GLU A 252 -4.58 0.39 -6.73
C GLU A 252 -3.24 0.26 -7.45
N LEU A 253 -2.54 1.38 -7.62
CA LEU A 253 -1.28 1.54 -8.32
C LEU A 253 -0.21 2.19 -7.43
N SER A 254 -0.32 2.08 -6.10
CA SER A 254 0.68 2.63 -5.19
C SER A 254 2.06 1.99 -5.36
N ASN A 255 3.14 2.75 -5.15
CA ASN A 255 4.52 2.24 -5.23
C ASN A 255 4.82 1.42 -6.51
N CYS A 256 4.19 1.76 -7.63
CA CYS A 256 4.38 1.10 -8.93
C CYS A 256 5.59 1.64 -9.70
N GLY A 257 6.25 2.67 -9.18
CA GLY A 257 7.39 3.32 -9.83
C GLY A 257 6.95 4.31 -10.92
N LEU A 258 5.79 4.95 -10.77
CA LEU A 258 5.33 5.96 -11.72
C LEU A 258 6.13 7.25 -11.56
N THR A 259 6.51 7.86 -12.69
CA THR A 259 7.32 9.09 -12.77
C THR A 259 6.73 10.09 -13.76
N THR A 260 7.09 11.36 -13.59
CA THR A 260 6.42 12.51 -14.20
C THR A 260 6.37 12.60 -15.74
N PRO A 261 7.38 12.20 -16.55
CA PRO A 261 7.26 12.40 -18.01
C PRO A 261 6.14 11.54 -18.63
N ASP A 262 5.90 10.35 -18.07
CA ASP A 262 4.91 9.40 -18.57
C ASP A 262 3.56 9.50 -17.84
N PHE A 263 3.53 10.19 -16.70
CA PHE A 263 2.38 10.29 -15.83
C PHE A 263 1.19 11.03 -16.47
N MET A 264 1.47 11.97 -17.38
CA MET A 264 0.43 12.66 -18.17
C MET A 264 -0.41 11.68 -18.99
N GLN A 265 0.25 10.73 -19.66
CA GLN A 265 -0.45 9.72 -20.48
C GLN A 265 -1.24 8.75 -19.60
N ILE A 266 -0.72 8.43 -18.41
CA ILE A 266 -1.44 7.62 -17.41
C ILE A 266 -2.73 8.34 -16.99
N CYS A 267 -2.67 9.61 -16.60
CA CYS A 267 -3.85 10.39 -16.23
C CYS A 267 -4.88 10.50 -17.36
N THR A 268 -4.41 10.70 -18.60
CA THR A 268 -5.26 10.73 -19.80
C THR A 268 -6.00 9.41 -20.03
N ASN A 269 -5.37 8.28 -19.73
CA ASN A 269 -6.03 6.98 -19.82
C ASN A 269 -7.00 6.78 -18.65
N LEU A 270 -6.61 7.17 -17.44
CA LEU A 270 -7.41 7.05 -16.22
C LEU A 270 -8.72 7.86 -16.30
N SER A 271 -8.71 9.05 -16.92
CA SER A 271 -9.94 9.86 -17.08
C SER A 271 -11.00 9.20 -17.96
N ARG A 272 -10.63 8.17 -18.73
CA ARG A 272 -11.53 7.38 -19.57
C ARG A 272 -12.02 6.09 -18.91
N ILE A 273 -11.58 5.81 -17.70
CA ILE A 273 -11.97 4.62 -16.94
C ILE A 273 -12.91 5.08 -15.83
N ASN A 274 -14.03 4.36 -15.66
CA ASN A 274 -14.98 4.66 -14.59
C ASN A 274 -14.45 4.12 -13.25
N ILE A 275 -13.54 4.86 -12.61
CA ILE A 275 -12.90 4.51 -11.34
C ILE A 275 -13.56 5.24 -10.19
N LEU A 276 -13.98 4.51 -9.14
CA LEU A 276 -14.51 5.13 -7.92
C LEU A 276 -13.43 5.33 -6.85
N ASP A 277 -12.53 4.37 -6.69
CA ASP A 277 -11.44 4.37 -5.71
C ASP A 277 -10.09 4.20 -6.39
N LEU A 278 -9.29 5.27 -6.42
CA LEU A 278 -7.98 5.31 -7.06
C LEU A 278 -6.88 5.57 -6.03
N ASN A 279 -5.91 4.68 -5.96
CA ASN A 279 -4.70 4.88 -5.16
C ASN A 279 -3.45 4.94 -6.02
N LEU A 280 -2.75 6.07 -5.95
CA LEU A 280 -1.50 6.36 -6.63
C LEU A 280 -0.35 6.66 -5.64
N GLY A 281 -0.55 6.39 -4.35
CA GLY A 281 0.39 6.75 -3.30
C GLY A 281 1.78 6.13 -3.45
N GLY A 282 2.83 6.80 -2.99
CA GLY A 282 4.19 6.30 -3.01
C GLY A 282 4.84 6.27 -4.40
N ASN A 283 4.25 6.96 -5.37
CA ASN A 283 4.84 7.19 -6.69
C ASN A 283 5.43 8.59 -6.79
N SER A 284 6.58 8.73 -7.44
CA SER A 284 7.26 10.02 -7.62
C SER A 284 6.59 10.88 -8.71
N ILE A 285 5.36 11.32 -8.45
CA ILE A 285 4.55 12.16 -9.35
C ILE A 285 5.15 13.57 -9.45
N ASN A 286 5.65 14.09 -8.32
CA ASN A 286 6.24 15.43 -8.19
C ASN A 286 5.25 16.57 -8.54
N MET A 287 5.71 17.81 -8.38
CA MET A 287 4.90 18.99 -8.71
C MET A 287 4.54 19.07 -10.21
N GLU A 288 5.45 18.68 -11.10
CA GLU A 288 5.24 18.65 -12.55
C GLU A 288 4.08 17.71 -12.98
N GLY A 289 3.76 16.69 -12.17
CA GLY A 289 2.65 15.77 -12.45
C GLY A 289 1.30 16.29 -11.97
N CYS A 290 1.26 17.41 -11.24
CA CYS A 290 0.01 17.98 -10.70
C CYS A 290 -0.89 18.53 -11.80
N ASP A 291 -0.34 19.06 -12.89
CA ASP A 291 -1.14 19.55 -14.03
C ASP A 291 -1.93 18.40 -14.68
N ALA A 292 -1.34 17.21 -14.74
CA ALA A 292 -2.01 16.00 -15.23
C ALA A 292 -3.13 15.53 -14.28
N LEU A 293 -2.89 15.59 -12.96
CA LEU A 293 -3.94 15.30 -11.96
C LEU A 293 -5.08 16.30 -12.06
N GLN A 294 -4.77 17.59 -12.17
CA GLN A 294 -5.77 18.64 -12.36
C GLN A 294 -6.62 18.35 -13.60
N GLY A 295 -5.98 18.09 -14.76
CA GLY A 295 -6.68 17.75 -16.00
C GLY A 295 -7.62 16.54 -15.85
N MET A 296 -7.20 15.51 -15.12
CA MET A 296 -8.03 14.34 -14.83
C MET A 296 -9.20 14.64 -13.87
N LEU A 297 -8.98 15.49 -12.86
CA LEU A 297 -9.99 15.83 -11.85
C LEU A 297 -11.06 16.80 -12.36
N VAL A 298 -10.72 17.71 -13.27
CA VAL A 298 -11.69 18.63 -13.88
C VAL A 298 -12.44 18.02 -15.07
N ASP A 299 -12.02 16.84 -15.55
CA ASP A 299 -12.71 16.13 -16.62
C ASP A 299 -14.17 15.82 -16.21
N PRO A 300 -15.18 16.23 -16.99
CA PRO A 300 -16.59 15.96 -16.67
C PRO A 300 -16.95 14.47 -16.57
N GLN A 301 -16.12 13.57 -17.15
CA GLN A 301 -16.30 12.12 -17.05
C GLN A 301 -15.62 11.51 -15.82
N CYS A 302 -14.89 12.30 -15.02
CA CYS A 302 -14.24 11.83 -13.82
C CYS A 302 -15.26 11.34 -12.78
N SER A 303 -15.19 10.06 -12.44
CA SER A 303 -16.09 9.39 -11.49
C SER A 303 -15.44 9.08 -10.14
N ILE A 304 -14.19 9.53 -9.94
CA ILE A 304 -13.40 9.25 -8.74
C ILE A 304 -14.06 9.88 -7.52
N ARG A 305 -14.37 9.04 -6.53
CA ARG A 305 -14.90 9.43 -5.22
C ARG A 305 -13.84 9.41 -4.12
N SER A 306 -12.87 8.50 -4.22
CA SER A 306 -11.74 8.35 -3.30
C SER A 306 -10.43 8.41 -4.08
N LEU A 307 -9.55 9.35 -3.70
CA LEU A 307 -8.23 9.51 -4.29
C LEU A 307 -7.15 9.51 -3.22
N THR A 308 -6.21 8.57 -3.32
CA THR A 308 -5.02 8.51 -2.46
C THR A 308 -3.77 8.90 -3.24
N LEU A 309 -3.09 9.95 -2.77
CA LEU A 309 -1.85 10.54 -3.28
C LEU A 309 -0.80 10.65 -2.16
N ASP A 310 -0.87 9.79 -1.14
CA ASP A 310 0.11 9.78 -0.04
C ASP A 310 1.53 9.56 -0.57
N LYS A 311 2.54 10.27 -0.07
CA LYS A 311 3.96 10.07 -0.45
C LYS A 311 4.24 10.23 -1.95
N CYS A 312 3.64 11.24 -2.60
CA CYS A 312 3.79 11.48 -4.03
C CYS A 312 4.74 12.63 -4.41
N ASN A 313 5.44 13.21 -3.43
CA ASN A 313 6.40 14.30 -3.59
C ASN A 313 5.81 15.56 -4.23
N LEU A 314 4.52 15.84 -3.99
CA LEU A 314 3.81 16.96 -4.65
C LEU A 314 4.29 18.35 -4.19
N GLY A 315 4.80 18.47 -2.96
CA GLY A 315 5.05 19.77 -2.31
C GLY A 315 3.76 20.52 -1.97
N LEU A 316 3.87 21.62 -1.20
CA LEU A 316 2.68 22.41 -0.80
C LEU A 316 1.96 23.02 -2.01
N ALA A 317 2.69 23.47 -3.02
CA ALA A 317 2.10 24.03 -4.23
C ALA A 317 1.35 22.97 -5.06
N GLY A 318 1.85 21.73 -5.13
CA GLY A 318 1.12 20.62 -5.73
C GLY A 318 -0.13 20.24 -4.95
N ILE A 319 -0.06 20.26 -3.62
CA ILE A 319 -1.22 20.06 -2.73
C ILE A 319 -2.32 21.10 -3.04
N ILE A 320 -1.94 22.38 -3.14
CA ILE A 320 -2.85 23.47 -3.48
C ILE A 320 -3.45 23.27 -4.86
N CYS A 321 -2.64 22.91 -5.87
CA CYS A 321 -3.10 22.67 -7.23
C CYS A 321 -4.21 21.60 -7.28
N VAL A 322 -3.97 20.45 -6.63
CA VAL A 322 -4.96 19.36 -6.56
C VAL A 322 -6.24 19.81 -5.86
N ILE A 323 -6.16 20.44 -4.68
CA ILE A 323 -7.38 20.87 -3.96
C ILE A 323 -8.13 21.95 -4.72
N ARG A 324 -7.42 22.89 -5.36
CA ARG A 324 -8.03 23.97 -6.16
C ARG A 324 -8.81 23.42 -7.35
N SER A 325 -8.34 22.33 -7.98
CA SER A 325 -9.06 21.64 -9.06
C SER A 325 -10.45 21.12 -8.63
N LEU A 326 -10.65 20.88 -7.33
CA LEU A 326 -11.92 20.40 -6.78
C LEU A 326 -13.01 21.46 -6.71
N SER A 327 -12.71 22.72 -7.08
CA SER A 327 -13.73 23.73 -7.29
C SER A 327 -14.65 23.42 -8.49
N GLU A 328 -14.12 22.71 -9.48
CA GLU A 328 -14.83 22.27 -10.69
C GLU A 328 -15.21 20.77 -10.64
N ASN A 329 -14.65 20.02 -9.69
CA ASN A 329 -15.00 18.61 -9.49
C ASN A 329 -16.21 18.45 -8.54
N GLY A 330 -17.25 17.79 -9.04
CA GLY A 330 -18.49 17.53 -8.30
C GLY A 330 -18.59 16.17 -7.61
N GLN A 331 -17.56 15.31 -7.66
CA GLN A 331 -17.67 13.87 -7.34
C GLN A 331 -16.73 13.42 -6.21
N LEU A 332 -15.58 14.06 -6.02
CA LEU A 332 -14.55 13.59 -5.09
C LEU A 332 -14.96 13.86 -3.63
N GLU A 333 -15.12 12.79 -2.86
CA GLU A 333 -15.57 12.82 -1.47
C GLU A 333 -14.42 12.58 -0.48
N GLU A 334 -13.40 11.82 -0.86
CA GLU A 334 -12.24 11.48 -0.02
C GLU A 334 -10.92 11.76 -0.75
N LEU A 335 -10.04 12.51 -0.09
CA LEU A 335 -8.72 12.86 -0.59
C LEU A 335 -7.66 12.61 0.49
N ARG A 336 -6.67 11.77 0.16
CA ARG A 336 -5.54 11.50 1.06
C ARG A 336 -4.25 11.95 0.42
N MET A 337 -3.52 12.83 1.11
CA MET A 337 -2.33 13.48 0.60
C MET A 337 -1.25 13.56 1.70
N ALA A 338 -1.16 12.55 2.54
CA ALA A 338 -0.17 12.50 3.61
C ALA A 338 1.27 12.43 3.06
N GLU A 339 2.25 12.95 3.81
CA GLU A 339 3.69 12.83 3.50
C GLU A 339 4.11 13.37 2.10
N ASN A 340 3.54 14.48 1.63
CA ASN A 340 3.82 15.06 0.31
C ASN A 340 4.80 16.23 0.29
N THR A 341 5.06 16.85 1.43
CA THR A 341 5.89 18.08 1.51
C THR A 341 7.30 17.84 2.01
N LYS A 342 7.69 16.59 2.33
CA LYS A 342 8.93 16.28 3.05
C LYS A 342 10.10 17.14 2.56
N LEU A 343 10.45 18.10 3.42
CA LEU A 343 11.68 18.87 3.38
C LEU A 343 12.83 17.87 3.25
N VAL A 344 13.65 18.03 2.22
CA VAL A 344 14.95 17.36 2.14
C VAL A 344 15.80 17.86 3.32
N LEU A 345 15.63 17.25 4.49
CA LEU A 345 16.60 17.30 5.57
C LEU A 345 17.62 16.21 5.26
N GLY A 346 18.68 16.64 4.58
CA GLY A 346 20.00 16.01 4.48
C GLY A 346 20.07 14.49 4.58
N ARG A 347 20.07 13.82 3.42
CA ARG A 347 21.07 12.76 3.22
C ARG A 347 22.41 13.45 2.99
N THR A 348 22.95 14.06 4.04
CA THR A 348 24.40 14.19 4.15
C THR A 348 24.89 12.79 4.47
N ILE A 349 25.71 12.29 3.56
CA ILE A 349 26.48 11.07 3.71
C ILE A 349 27.27 11.20 5.02
N ASN A 350 26.87 10.47 6.05
CA ASN A 350 27.74 10.17 7.19
C ASN A 350 28.36 8.80 6.91
N PHE A 351 29.39 8.80 6.07
CA PHE A 351 30.48 7.86 6.21
C PHE A 351 31.67 8.64 6.79
N ASP A 352 32.40 7.95 7.66
CA ASP A 352 33.60 8.35 8.40
C ASP A 352 33.33 9.25 9.62
N GLU A 353 33.85 8.96 10.82
CA GLU A 353 34.88 8.04 11.25
C GLU A 353 34.71 7.91 12.78
N ASP A 354 34.71 6.70 13.33
CA ASP A 354 35.14 6.48 14.71
C ASP A 354 35.92 5.16 14.78
N MET A 355 37.24 5.37 14.79
CA MET A 355 38.30 4.43 15.10
C MET A 355 38.09 3.78 16.48
N GLN A 356 38.24 2.45 16.54
CA GLN A 356 38.88 1.82 17.70
C GLN A 356 39.99 0.88 17.22
N GLU A 357 41.20 1.30 17.59
CA GLU A 357 42.47 0.59 17.54
C GLU A 357 42.40 -0.78 18.24
N VAL A 358 43.10 -1.78 17.71
CA VAL A 358 44.11 -2.54 18.47
C VAL A 358 45.22 -2.97 17.51
N SER A 359 46.41 -2.40 17.71
CA SER A 359 47.67 -2.82 17.08
C SER A 359 48.32 -3.95 17.87
N THR A 360 48.99 -4.86 17.16
CA THR A 360 50.40 -5.34 17.36
C THR A 360 50.56 -6.83 16.98
N THR A 361 51.42 -7.12 16.01
CA THR A 361 52.73 -7.82 16.19
C THR A 361 53.41 -8.05 14.83
N THR A 362 54.62 -7.48 14.69
CA THR A 362 55.88 -8.05 14.18
C THR A 362 55.84 -9.47 13.57
N GLU A 363 56.54 -9.88 12.49
CA GLU A 363 57.96 -9.69 12.15
C GLU A 363 58.32 -10.31 10.77
N GLN A 364 59.21 -9.65 10.01
CA GLN A 364 60.33 -10.15 9.16
C GLN A 364 60.29 -11.51 8.40
N LYS A 365 60.56 -11.49 7.07
CA LYS A 365 61.81 -11.97 6.36
C LYS A 365 61.60 -12.40 4.89
N GLN A 366 62.53 -11.93 4.03
CA GLN A 366 63.22 -12.61 2.89
C GLN A 366 62.37 -13.29 1.78
N CYS A 367 62.72 -13.34 0.50
CA CYS A 367 63.79 -12.80 -0.37
C CYS A 367 63.41 -13.22 -1.82
N ASN A 368 64.12 -12.64 -2.81
CA ASN A 368 64.40 -13.12 -4.18
C ASN A 368 63.65 -12.49 -5.37
N ASN A 369 64.37 -11.58 -6.05
CA ASN A 369 64.47 -11.46 -7.53
C ASN A 369 65.37 -12.61 -8.08
N PRO A 370 65.66 -12.79 -9.40
CA PRO A 370 65.53 -11.89 -10.56
C PRO A 370 64.95 -12.61 -11.82
N GLU A 371 64.70 -11.99 -12.98
CA GLU A 371 65.69 -11.59 -14.00
C GLU A 371 65.08 -10.74 -15.15
N PRO A 372 65.94 -10.00 -15.90
CA PRO A 372 65.58 -8.92 -16.80
C PRO A 372 65.75 -9.29 -18.29
N THR A 373 65.39 -8.40 -19.21
CA THR A 373 66.22 -7.97 -20.38
C THR A 373 65.45 -7.04 -21.32
N ASN A 374 66.08 -5.88 -21.62
CA ASN A 374 66.37 -5.25 -22.93
C ASN A 374 65.28 -5.28 -24.03
N ASP A 375 65.10 -4.28 -24.90
CA ASP A 375 65.71 -3.00 -25.24
C ASP A 375 64.77 -2.39 -26.31
N ILE A 376 65.08 -1.16 -26.77
CA ILE A 376 64.69 -0.53 -28.06
C ILE A 376 63.44 0.38 -28.06
N ALA A 377 63.73 1.69 -27.96
CA ALA A 377 62.98 2.78 -28.60
C ALA A 377 63.58 3.02 -30.03
N PRO A 378 63.16 3.99 -30.87
CA PRO A 378 62.14 5.03 -30.72
C PRO A 378 61.27 5.27 -31.99
N GLY A 379 60.38 6.26 -31.95
CA GLY A 379 59.67 6.77 -33.12
C GLY A 379 58.66 7.86 -32.78
N ASP A 380 59.17 9.05 -32.44
CA ASP A 380 58.85 10.39 -32.98
C ASP A 380 57.49 10.60 -33.67
N ILE A 381 56.81 11.75 -33.66
CA ILE A 381 56.94 13.14 -33.17
C ILE A 381 55.56 13.71 -33.60
N ASP A 382 54.85 14.52 -32.80
CA ASP A 382 54.69 15.95 -33.10
C ASP A 382 53.90 16.73 -32.04
N PHE A 383 54.40 17.94 -31.84
CA PHE A 383 53.97 19.01 -30.96
C PHE A 383 52.77 19.74 -31.58
N GLU A 384 51.90 20.39 -30.82
CA GLU A 384 51.88 21.85 -30.58
C GLU A 384 50.41 22.17 -30.15
N ASN A 385 50.06 23.09 -29.25
CA ASN A 385 50.69 24.34 -28.89
C ASN A 385 50.28 24.85 -27.49
N MET A 386 51.26 25.54 -26.88
CA MET A 386 51.25 26.44 -25.72
C MET A 386 50.15 27.52 -25.73
N GLN A 387 49.76 28.04 -24.55
CA GLN A 387 50.29 29.33 -24.00
C GLN A 387 49.61 29.75 -22.67
N VAL A 388 50.44 30.03 -21.67
CA VAL A 388 50.27 31.00 -20.55
C VAL A 388 51.07 32.26 -20.95
N PRO A 389 50.78 33.51 -20.50
CA PRO A 389 50.93 33.97 -19.09
C PRO A 389 49.92 35.11 -18.71
N ASP A 390 49.82 35.68 -17.51
CA ASP A 390 50.77 36.64 -16.89
C ASP A 390 50.44 36.93 -15.41
N SER A 391 51.51 37.10 -14.64
CA SER A 391 51.70 37.81 -13.36
C SER A 391 51.61 39.34 -13.57
N GLU A 392 51.61 40.30 -12.63
CA GLU A 392 52.23 40.59 -11.33
C GLU A 392 51.25 41.57 -10.59
N ASP A 393 51.29 41.90 -9.30
CA ASP A 393 52.32 42.68 -8.59
C ASP A 393 52.02 42.77 -7.08
N GLU A 394 53.08 42.89 -6.29
CA GLU A 394 53.10 43.07 -4.84
C GLU A 394 53.03 44.55 -4.40
N ALA A 395 52.62 44.80 -3.14
CA ALA A 395 53.49 45.48 -2.15
C ALA A 395 52.75 45.71 -0.82
N ASP A 396 53.40 45.27 0.25
CA ASP A 396 53.12 45.54 1.66
C ASP A 396 53.33 47.01 2.05
N ASP A 397 52.55 47.51 3.02
CA ASP A 397 53.09 48.34 4.10
C ASP A 397 52.22 48.23 5.37
N ASP A 398 52.91 48.34 6.51
CA ASP A 398 52.58 47.76 7.80
C ASP A 398 52.13 48.85 8.81
N THR A 399 51.59 48.40 9.96
CA THR A 399 51.46 49.10 11.26
C THR A 399 50.15 49.80 11.73
N HIS A 400 49.52 49.13 12.71
CA HIS A 400 49.04 49.63 14.04
C HIS A 400 47.80 50.56 14.20
N ARG A 401 46.67 49.99 14.70
CA ARG A 401 46.10 50.12 16.08
C ARG A 401 44.57 49.88 16.13
N ALA A 402 44.15 49.19 17.18
CA ALA A 402 42.79 48.76 17.50
C ALA A 402 41.82 49.89 17.93
N VAL A 403 40.52 49.79 17.57
CA VAL A 403 39.34 50.11 18.41
C VAL A 403 38.12 49.30 17.94
N SER A 404 37.29 48.90 18.92
CA SER A 404 36.13 48.01 18.95
C SER A 404 34.77 48.53 18.41
N GLY A 405 34.08 47.67 17.62
CA GLY A 405 32.61 47.37 17.59
C GLY A 405 31.57 48.41 17.09
N PRO A 406 30.28 48.02 16.84
CA PRO A 406 29.69 46.67 16.75
C PRO A 406 28.74 46.41 15.54
N HIS A 407 28.44 45.12 15.37
CA HIS A 407 27.43 44.50 14.50
C HIS A 407 26.00 45.09 14.53
N ARG A 408 25.37 45.13 13.36
CA ARG A 408 23.96 44.76 13.09
C ARG A 408 23.90 44.13 11.69
N SER A 409 23.04 43.21 11.31
CA SER A 409 22.20 42.19 11.94
C SER A 409 21.48 41.54 10.74
N CYS A 410 21.78 40.28 10.42
CA CYS A 410 21.08 39.54 9.36
C CYS A 410 19.74 39.02 9.89
N ALA A 411 18.71 39.87 9.89
CA ALA A 411 17.35 39.53 10.31
C ALA A 411 16.34 39.40 9.14
N SER A 412 16.78 39.49 7.88
CA SER A 412 15.88 39.57 6.72
C SER A 412 15.54 38.23 6.03
N SER A 413 16.21 37.13 6.40
CA SER A 413 15.95 35.80 5.81
C SER A 413 14.83 35.02 6.51
N LEU A 414 14.68 35.17 7.83
CA LEU A 414 13.61 34.51 8.61
C LEU A 414 12.23 35.14 8.36
N GLN A 415 12.16 36.45 8.15
CA GLN A 415 10.89 37.15 7.89
C GLN A 415 10.34 36.85 6.48
N LYS A 416 11.19 36.71 5.46
CA LYS A 416 10.74 36.35 4.09
C LYS A 416 10.14 34.94 4.02
N ASN A 417 10.70 33.97 4.75
CA ASN A 417 10.17 32.61 4.80
C ASN A 417 8.85 32.53 5.58
N SER A 418 8.68 33.33 6.62
CA SER A 418 7.43 33.40 7.41
C SER A 418 6.29 34.05 6.62
N TYR A 419 6.58 35.08 5.81
CA TYR A 419 5.59 35.73 4.96
C TYR A 419 5.15 34.85 3.79
N SER A 420 6.10 34.15 3.15
CA SER A 420 5.83 33.23 2.03
C SER A 420 5.02 32.00 2.48
N SER A 421 5.36 31.42 3.63
CA SER A 421 4.60 30.30 4.20
C SER A 421 3.18 30.69 4.60
N CYS A 422 2.97 31.89 5.15
CA CYS A 422 1.63 32.40 5.44
C CYS A 422 0.76 32.55 4.19
N GLN A 423 1.34 33.01 3.07
CA GLN A 423 0.64 33.13 1.79
C GLN A 423 0.21 31.76 1.23
N ILE A 424 1.09 30.76 1.27
CA ILE A 424 0.81 29.40 0.78
C ILE A 424 -0.33 28.76 1.60
N ILE A 425 -0.32 28.94 2.92
CA ILE A 425 -1.40 28.41 3.77
C ILE A 425 -2.73 29.15 3.51
N GLN A 426 -2.69 30.45 3.24
CA GLN A 426 -3.89 31.19 2.84
C GLN A 426 -4.44 30.68 1.51
N GLU A 427 -3.60 30.48 0.50
CA GLU A 427 -4.03 29.90 -0.78
C GLU A 427 -4.62 28.50 -0.64
N LEU A 428 -4.04 27.68 0.25
CA LEU A 428 -4.57 26.37 0.57
C LEU A 428 -5.94 26.46 1.25
N ALA A 429 -6.12 27.40 2.18
CA ALA A 429 -7.39 27.66 2.83
C ALA A 429 -8.47 28.11 1.82
N GLU A 430 -8.13 29.01 0.89
CA GLU A 430 -9.03 29.44 -0.19
C GLU A 430 -9.41 28.29 -1.14
N ALA A 431 -8.44 27.43 -1.48
CA ALA A 431 -8.70 26.23 -2.26
C ALA A 431 -9.64 25.25 -1.52
N LEU A 432 -9.45 25.06 -0.22
CA LEU A 432 -10.31 24.20 0.61
C LEU A 432 -11.76 24.70 0.64
N ILE A 433 -11.98 26.00 0.81
CA ILE A 433 -13.31 26.62 0.79
C ILE A 433 -14.04 26.31 -0.53
N SER A 434 -13.29 26.25 -1.62
CA SER A 434 -13.84 25.98 -2.96
C SER A 434 -14.17 24.50 -3.19
N ALA A 435 -13.50 23.58 -2.50
CA ALA A 435 -13.66 22.13 -2.65
C ALA A 435 -14.88 21.58 -1.89
N LYS A 436 -16.10 22.01 -2.22
CA LYS A 436 -17.31 21.82 -1.39
C LYS A 436 -17.79 20.37 -1.21
N GLN A 437 -17.45 19.48 -2.15
CA GLN A 437 -17.89 18.08 -2.12
C GLN A 437 -17.03 17.19 -1.22
N LEU A 438 -15.84 17.66 -0.85
CA LEU A 438 -14.88 16.88 -0.08
C LEU A 438 -15.40 16.68 1.35
N LYS A 439 -15.48 15.43 1.79
CA LYS A 439 -15.98 15.00 3.11
C LYS A 439 -14.89 14.42 4.00
N VAL A 440 -13.81 13.91 3.42
CA VAL A 440 -12.64 13.39 4.15
C VAL A 440 -11.37 13.93 3.52
N LEU A 441 -10.49 14.48 4.35
CA LEU A 441 -9.19 14.99 3.94
C LEU A 441 -8.10 14.54 4.93
N ASP A 442 -7.06 13.88 4.42
CA ASP A 442 -5.85 13.52 5.18
C ASP A 442 -4.65 14.35 4.67
N LEU A 443 -4.16 15.26 5.52
CA LEU A 443 -2.97 16.09 5.29
C LEU A 443 -1.82 15.71 6.23
N SER A 444 -1.85 14.52 6.81
CA SER A 444 -0.89 14.08 7.83
C SER A 444 0.55 14.13 7.34
N GLN A 445 1.49 14.37 8.26
CA GLN A 445 2.94 14.36 8.01
C GLN A 445 3.38 15.31 6.86
N ASN A 446 2.69 16.43 6.68
CA ASN A 446 3.08 17.48 5.75
C ASN A 446 3.84 18.66 6.41
N GLY A 447 4.25 18.51 7.68
CA GLY A 447 5.01 19.54 8.41
C GLY A 447 4.24 20.85 8.64
N LEU A 448 2.91 20.78 8.70
CA LEU A 448 2.06 21.94 8.96
C LEU A 448 2.18 22.37 10.43
N SER A 449 2.30 23.67 10.70
CA SER A 449 2.28 24.20 12.06
C SER A 449 0.86 24.15 12.64
N GLU A 450 0.73 24.23 13.97
CA GLU A 450 -0.57 24.27 14.66
C GLU A 450 -1.44 25.46 14.18
N GLU A 451 -0.83 26.62 13.94
CA GLU A 451 -1.54 27.79 13.41
C GLU A 451 -2.06 27.54 12.00
N ALA A 452 -1.26 26.89 11.15
CA ALA A 452 -1.68 26.51 9.81
C ALA A 452 -2.83 25.51 9.86
N ILE A 453 -2.75 24.47 10.71
CA ILE A 453 -3.81 23.47 10.90
C ILE A 453 -5.11 24.15 11.36
N GLN A 454 -5.02 25.09 12.30
CA GLN A 454 -6.20 25.81 12.80
C GLN A 454 -6.83 26.72 11.72
N SER A 455 -6.00 27.39 10.91
CA SER A 455 -6.47 28.18 9.77
C SER A 455 -7.20 27.31 8.74
N LEU A 456 -6.58 26.19 8.35
CA LEU A 456 -7.14 25.24 7.40
C LEU A 456 -8.44 24.59 7.92
N TYR A 457 -8.52 24.27 9.21
CA TYR A 457 -9.75 23.76 9.80
C TYR A 457 -10.87 24.81 9.81
N SER A 458 -10.53 26.07 10.08
CA SER A 458 -11.51 27.17 10.04
C SER A 458 -12.06 27.35 8.63
N ALA A 459 -11.22 27.20 7.60
CA ALA A 459 -11.60 27.17 6.19
C ALA A 459 -12.43 25.91 5.82
N TRP A 460 -12.09 24.75 6.37
CA TRP A 460 -12.87 23.51 6.18
C TRP A 460 -14.29 23.64 6.75
N ALA A 461 -14.43 24.21 7.95
CA ALA A 461 -15.68 24.35 8.68
C ALA A 461 -16.56 25.53 8.25
N SER A 462 -16.03 26.47 7.45
CA SER A 462 -16.79 27.65 7.01
C SER A 462 -17.81 27.35 5.91
N VAL A 463 -17.72 26.17 5.28
CA VAL A 463 -18.59 25.75 4.18
C VAL A 463 -19.33 24.47 4.56
N PRO A 464 -20.65 24.37 4.32
CA PRO A 464 -21.37 23.12 4.51
C PRO A 464 -20.93 22.06 3.49
N ARG A 465 -20.65 20.84 3.95
CA ARG A 465 -20.13 19.72 3.17
C ARG A 465 -21.06 18.51 3.31
N GLY A 466 -22.27 18.64 2.76
CA GLY A 466 -23.39 17.73 3.03
C GLY A 466 -24.09 18.06 4.36
N ASP A 467 -24.74 17.06 4.97
CA ASP A 467 -25.62 17.25 6.13
C ASP A 467 -24.91 17.13 7.49
N GLY A 468 -23.64 16.75 7.53
CA GLY A 468 -22.90 16.56 8.77
C GLY A 468 -22.10 17.78 9.22
N MET A 469 -21.77 17.84 10.52
CA MET A 469 -20.90 18.87 11.09
C MET A 469 -19.43 18.59 10.78
N ALA A 470 -18.64 19.65 10.61
CA ALA A 470 -17.20 19.54 10.44
C ALA A 470 -16.52 18.99 11.71
N ARG A 471 -15.57 18.09 11.52
CA ARG A 471 -14.73 17.48 12.56
C ARG A 471 -13.26 17.54 12.17
N LYS A 472 -12.40 17.66 13.18
CA LYS A 472 -10.95 17.45 13.02
C LYS A 472 -10.46 16.39 13.99
N HIS A 473 -9.50 15.60 13.53
CA HIS A 473 -8.67 14.75 14.38
C HIS A 473 -7.22 15.16 14.16
N VAL A 474 -6.64 15.80 15.17
CA VAL A 474 -5.26 16.30 15.12
C VAL A 474 -4.51 15.72 16.30
N ASN A 475 -3.45 14.96 16.02
CA ASN A 475 -2.60 14.36 17.04
C ASN A 475 -1.16 14.22 16.50
N LYS A 476 -0.25 15.05 17.01
CA LYS A 476 1.14 15.16 16.52
C LYS A 476 1.16 15.48 15.02
N GLU A 477 1.65 14.55 14.20
CA GLU A 477 1.72 14.70 12.75
C GLU A 477 0.44 14.25 12.03
N VAL A 478 -0.57 13.76 12.76
CA VAL A 478 -1.86 13.38 12.18
C VAL A 478 -2.72 14.63 12.00
N VAL A 479 -3.20 14.86 10.78
CA VAL A 479 -4.06 15.99 10.43
C VAL A 479 -5.19 15.48 9.53
N HIS A 480 -6.33 15.15 10.14
CA HIS A 480 -7.53 14.72 9.41
C HIS A 480 -8.66 15.72 9.59
N PHE A 481 -9.32 16.05 8.48
CA PHE A 481 -10.61 16.74 8.50
C PHE A 481 -11.69 15.81 7.94
N SER A 482 -12.86 15.84 8.58
CA SER A 482 -13.98 14.97 8.22
C SER A 482 -15.32 15.66 8.49
N VAL A 483 -16.39 15.02 8.05
CA VAL A 483 -17.78 15.41 8.30
C VAL A 483 -18.46 14.31 9.13
N ASP A 484 -19.36 14.68 10.05
CA ASP A 484 -20.09 13.72 10.89
C ASP A 484 -20.74 12.58 10.06
N GLY A 485 -20.65 11.36 10.60
CA GLY A 485 -21.08 10.13 9.91
C GLY A 485 -20.00 9.50 9.03
N MET A 486 -18.97 10.25 8.63
CA MET A 486 -17.79 9.71 7.95
C MET A 486 -16.73 9.30 8.97
N LYS A 487 -16.35 8.02 8.99
CA LYS A 487 -15.23 7.55 9.82
C LYS A 487 -13.93 8.09 9.21
N CYS A 488 -13.29 9.04 9.89
CA CYS A 488 -12.01 9.62 9.45
C CYS A 488 -10.90 8.59 9.23
N CYS A 489 -11.00 7.41 9.84
CA CYS A 489 -9.96 6.37 9.83
C CYS A 489 -10.65 5.00 9.82
N GLY A 490 -11.21 4.60 8.67
CA GLY A 490 -11.97 3.36 8.51
C GLY A 490 -11.29 2.03 8.84
N LEU A 491 -10.09 2.02 9.47
CA LEU A 491 -9.38 0.87 10.07
C LEU A 491 -8.00 1.25 10.69
N LYS A 492 -7.46 2.47 10.47
CA LYS A 492 -6.16 2.88 11.03
C LYS A 492 -6.22 3.03 12.58
N PRO A 493 -5.18 2.59 13.33
CA PRO A 493 -5.16 2.64 14.79
C PRO A 493 -5.12 4.05 15.40
N CYS A 494 -4.90 5.12 14.62
CA CYS A 494 -4.83 6.49 15.11
C CYS A 494 -6.13 6.96 15.78
N CYS A 495 -7.29 6.48 15.33
CA CYS A 495 -8.60 6.99 15.76
C CYS A 495 -9.36 6.04 16.70
N ARG A 496 -8.75 4.91 17.09
CA ARG A 496 -9.34 3.94 18.05
C ARG A 496 -9.26 4.40 19.51
N ARG A 497 -8.38 5.36 19.86
CA ARG A 497 -8.15 5.74 21.26
C ARG A 497 -9.05 6.87 21.78
N ASP A 498 -9.64 7.67 20.91
CA ASP A 498 -10.36 8.89 21.35
C ASP A 498 -11.90 8.79 21.24
N LEU A 499 -12.44 7.61 20.90
CA LEU A 499 -13.88 7.31 21.00
C LEU A 499 -14.29 6.78 22.39
N GLN A 500 -13.35 6.76 23.34
CA GLN A 500 -13.62 6.52 24.76
C GLN A 500 -13.18 7.76 25.55
N LEU A 501 -13.97 8.83 25.48
CA LEU A 501 -14.05 9.87 26.51
C LEU A 501 -15.34 10.67 26.34
#